data_AF-F0HL47-F1
#
_entry.id   AF-F0HL47-F1
#
_cell.length_a   1.000
_cell.length_b   1.000
_cell.length_c   1.000
_cell.angle_alpha   90.00
_cell.angle_beta   90.00
_cell.angle_gamma   90.00
#
_symmetry.space_group_name_H-M   'P 1'
#
loop_
_entity.id
_entity.type
_entity.pdbx_description
1 polymer ?
#
loop_
_entity_poly.entity_id
_entity_poly.type
_entity_poly.pdbx_seq_one_letter_code
_entity_poly.pdbx_strand_id
1 'polypeptide(L)'
;MAEQDNEQAGEALLQNARRTLREQPRRAIAGLCVVLLLGLLTAALASSLQRVSADDVCADAVAGAVKPMALSGSYAVDGGEERPYAARQALDAKGIGVEAVTVRGTLENDVAAGELVNMRLSSTACTVRVNGETVFSFDGIGDSEPAGEPLLGWIGFRSPGISTRDEVEIALSSAASYSVLGDYVIVLDSLCTGEPDALFVASVASHLPMFVSGILVLIAGLILLLIASVGYLIGVPKETGGLRFAFYVLIGGVWIFFCL
;
A
#
# COMPACT_ATOMS: atom_id res chain seq x y z
N MET A 1 -69.79 -16.43 -7.62
CA MET A 1 -68.58 -17.03 -6.99
C MET A 1 -67.49 -17.31 -8.03
N ALA A 2 -67.80 -17.87 -9.20
CA ALA A 2 -66.81 -18.10 -10.28
C ALA A 2 -66.28 -16.82 -10.97
N GLU A 3 -67.07 -15.73 -11.01
CA GLU A 3 -66.68 -14.47 -11.68
C GLU A 3 -65.66 -13.65 -10.86
N GLN A 4 -65.81 -13.67 -9.54
CA GLN A 4 -64.90 -13.01 -8.59
C GLN A 4 -63.52 -13.69 -8.52
N ASP A 5 -63.49 -15.02 -8.70
CA ASP A 5 -62.26 -15.83 -8.71
C ASP A 5 -61.44 -15.56 -10.00
N ASN A 6 -62.15 -15.27 -11.11
CA ASN A 6 -61.52 -14.98 -12.40
C ASN A 6 -60.93 -13.55 -12.45
N GLU A 7 -61.58 -12.57 -11.81
CA GLU A 7 -61.02 -11.22 -11.63
C GLU A 7 -59.77 -11.25 -10.72
N GLN A 8 -59.80 -11.99 -9.61
CA GLN A 8 -58.64 -12.16 -8.74
C GLN A 8 -57.46 -12.86 -9.45
N ALA A 9 -57.74 -13.87 -10.28
CA ALA A 9 -56.72 -14.54 -11.08
C ALA A 9 -56.11 -13.60 -12.15
N GLY A 10 -56.94 -12.75 -12.78
CA GLY A 10 -56.51 -11.75 -13.75
C GLY A 10 -55.62 -10.66 -13.14
N GLU A 11 -55.98 -10.14 -11.96
CA GLU A 11 -55.15 -9.16 -11.25
C GLU A 11 -53.81 -9.75 -10.78
N ALA A 12 -53.80 -11.00 -10.31
CA ALA A 12 -52.59 -11.69 -9.91
C ALA A 12 -51.62 -11.88 -11.11
N LEU A 13 -52.14 -12.25 -12.28
CA LEU A 13 -51.34 -12.36 -13.52
C LEU A 13 -50.76 -11.01 -13.95
N LEU A 14 -51.55 -9.94 -13.90
CA LEU A 14 -51.10 -8.59 -14.24
C LEU A 14 -50.05 -8.06 -13.26
N GLN A 15 -50.19 -8.32 -11.96
CA GLN A 15 -49.17 -7.97 -10.98
C GLN A 15 -47.88 -8.75 -11.21
N ASN A 16 -47.98 -10.04 -11.52
CA ASN A 16 -46.80 -10.88 -11.77
C ASN A 16 -46.06 -10.47 -13.05
N ALA A 17 -46.80 -10.14 -14.11
CA ALA A 17 -46.25 -9.60 -15.36
C ALA A 17 -45.56 -8.24 -15.17
N ARG A 18 -46.18 -7.33 -14.39
CA ARG A 18 -45.55 -6.04 -14.04
C ARG A 18 -44.29 -6.22 -13.21
N ARG A 19 -44.24 -7.21 -12.32
CA ARG A 19 -43.07 -7.51 -11.49
C ARG A 19 -41.90 -8.05 -12.32
N THR A 20 -42.17 -8.98 -13.23
CA THR A 20 -41.17 -9.54 -14.16
C THR A 20 -40.62 -8.48 -15.13
N LEU A 21 -41.49 -7.63 -15.70
CA LEU A 21 -41.07 -6.52 -16.58
C LEU A 21 -40.19 -5.48 -15.87
N ARG A 22 -40.34 -5.30 -14.55
CA ARG A 22 -39.53 -4.35 -13.75
C ARG A 22 -38.20 -4.94 -13.28
N GLU A 23 -38.14 -6.26 -13.12
CA GLU A 23 -36.95 -6.97 -12.64
C GLU A 23 -35.95 -7.29 -13.77
N GLN A 24 -36.42 -7.60 -14.98
CA GLN A 24 -35.53 -7.87 -16.12
C GLN A 24 -34.53 -6.75 -16.45
N PRO A 25 -34.92 -5.46 -16.58
CA PRO A 25 -33.96 -4.40 -16.88
C PRO A 25 -32.96 -4.18 -15.74
N ARG A 26 -33.38 -4.38 -14.48
CA ARG A 26 -32.48 -4.29 -13.32
C ARG A 26 -31.44 -5.41 -13.30
N ARG A 27 -31.84 -6.63 -13.66
CA ARG A 27 -30.93 -7.78 -13.80
C ARG A 27 -29.95 -7.59 -14.96
N ALA A 28 -30.41 -7.03 -16.09
CA ALA A 28 -29.55 -6.70 -17.23
C ALA A 28 -28.51 -5.63 -16.89
N ILE A 29 -28.92 -4.55 -16.18
CA ILE A 29 -28.01 -3.50 -15.74
C ILE A 29 -26.99 -4.04 -14.72
N ALA A 30 -27.42 -4.85 -13.76
CA ALA A 30 -26.50 -5.47 -12.80
C ALA A 30 -25.48 -6.39 -13.48
N GLY A 31 -25.91 -7.21 -14.45
CA GLY A 31 -25.01 -8.03 -15.24
C GLY A 31 -24.02 -7.20 -16.05
N LEU A 32 -24.47 -6.11 -16.68
CA LEU A 32 -23.61 -5.20 -17.43
C LEU A 32 -22.57 -4.51 -16.53
N CYS A 33 -22.96 -4.09 -15.33
CA CYS A 33 -22.07 -3.50 -14.33
C CYS A 33 -21.00 -4.49 -13.85
N VAL A 34 -21.36 -5.78 -13.66
CA VAL A 34 -20.40 -6.82 -13.28
C VAL A 34 -19.40 -7.07 -14.40
N VAL A 35 -19.84 -7.14 -15.66
CA VAL A 35 -18.94 -7.30 -16.81
C VAL A 35 -18.01 -6.08 -16.97
N LEU A 36 -18.53 -4.87 -16.78
CA LEU A 36 -17.74 -3.64 -16.80
C LEU A 36 -16.72 -3.59 -15.66
N LEU A 37 -17.11 -3.97 -14.44
CA LEU A 37 -16.20 -4.08 -13.30
C LEU A 37 -15.12 -5.14 -13.55
N LEU A 38 -15.49 -6.30 -14.10
CA LEU A 38 -14.53 -7.36 -14.44
C LEU A 38 -13.56 -6.88 -15.53
N GLY A 39 -14.05 -6.16 -16.54
CA GLY A 39 -13.25 -5.54 -17.59
C GLY A 39 -12.29 -4.47 -17.05
N LEU A 40 -12.76 -3.62 -16.14
CA LEU A 40 -11.93 -2.60 -15.49
C LEU A 40 -10.89 -3.20 -14.55
N LEU A 41 -11.24 -4.25 -13.79
CA LEU A 41 -10.31 -4.98 -12.92
C LEU A 41 -9.26 -5.75 -13.72
N THR A 42 -9.65 -6.39 -14.82
CA THR A 42 -8.71 -7.08 -15.71
C THR A 42 -7.83 -6.10 -16.46
N ALA A 43 -8.34 -4.96 -16.90
CA ALA A 43 -7.54 -3.89 -17.49
C ALA A 43 -6.59 -3.25 -16.46
N ALA A 44 -7.04 -3.02 -15.23
CA ALA A 44 -6.20 -2.52 -14.15
C ALA A 44 -5.09 -3.51 -13.79
N LEU A 45 -5.42 -4.80 -13.68
CA LEU A 45 -4.46 -5.88 -13.43
C LEU A 45 -3.50 -6.07 -14.61
N ALA A 46 -3.99 -5.98 -15.86
CA ALA A 46 -3.14 -6.04 -17.03
C ALA A 46 -2.22 -4.81 -17.11
N SER A 47 -2.68 -3.62 -16.72
CA SER A 47 -1.87 -2.41 -16.69
C SER A 47 -0.84 -2.40 -15.56
N SER A 48 -1.14 -3.04 -14.42
CA SER A 48 -0.17 -3.23 -13.33
C SER A 48 0.84 -4.31 -13.69
N LEU A 49 0.41 -5.38 -14.39
CA LEU A 49 1.31 -6.40 -14.94
C LEU A 49 2.11 -5.90 -16.15
N GLN A 50 1.60 -4.96 -16.96
CA GLN A 50 2.37 -4.36 -18.07
C GLN A 50 3.41 -3.36 -17.59
N ARG A 51 3.22 -2.72 -16.43
CA ARG A 51 4.29 -1.99 -15.73
C ARG A 51 5.37 -2.93 -15.18
N VAL A 52 5.04 -4.21 -15.04
CA VAL A 52 5.94 -5.29 -14.62
C VAL A 52 6.19 -6.18 -15.84
N SER A 53 6.82 -5.62 -16.88
CA SER A 53 7.18 -6.43 -18.05
C SER A 53 8.02 -7.63 -17.59
N ALA A 54 7.70 -8.82 -18.07
CA ALA A 54 8.48 -10.02 -17.79
C ALA A 54 9.95 -9.89 -18.23
N ASP A 55 10.26 -8.92 -19.11
CA ASP A 55 11.63 -8.56 -19.49
C ASP A 55 12.37 -7.78 -18.37
N ASP A 56 11.67 -7.06 -17.49
CA ASP A 56 12.27 -6.39 -16.32
C ASP A 56 12.45 -7.34 -15.12
N VAL A 57 11.68 -8.44 -15.09
CA VAL A 57 11.69 -9.45 -14.02
C VAL A 57 12.68 -10.60 -14.30
N CYS A 58 13.34 -10.61 -15.46
CA CYS A 58 14.40 -11.56 -15.79
C CYS A 58 15.71 -11.26 -15.00
N ALA A 59 15.69 -11.64 -13.73
CA ALA A 59 16.63 -12.54 -13.06
C ALA A 59 18.15 -12.28 -13.05
N ASP A 60 18.68 -11.21 -13.65
CA ASP A 60 20.12 -10.87 -13.52
C ASP A 60 20.43 -9.38 -13.28
N ALA A 61 19.45 -8.47 -13.37
CA ALA A 61 19.70 -7.02 -13.26
C ALA A 61 19.37 -6.39 -11.88
N VAL A 62 18.53 -7.03 -11.04
CA VAL A 62 17.93 -6.33 -9.88
C VAL A 62 18.54 -6.72 -8.53
N ALA A 63 19.44 -7.71 -8.49
CA ALA A 63 20.18 -8.05 -7.27
C ALA A 63 21.27 -7.01 -6.89
N GLY A 64 21.48 -5.96 -7.70
CA GLY A 64 22.57 -4.99 -7.52
C GLY A 64 22.18 -3.51 -7.44
N ALA A 65 20.90 -3.16 -7.53
CA ALA A 65 20.50 -1.75 -7.69
C ALA A 65 20.04 -1.05 -6.40
N VAL A 66 19.53 -1.79 -5.41
CA VAL A 66 19.20 -1.23 -4.09
C VAL A 66 20.28 -1.63 -3.09
N LYS A 67 20.97 -0.65 -2.51
CA LYS A 67 22.01 -0.89 -1.51
C LYS A 67 21.52 -0.41 -0.14
N PRO A 68 21.36 -1.30 0.84
CA PRO A 68 21.03 -0.89 2.20
C PRO A 68 22.10 0.06 2.74
N MET A 69 21.67 1.11 3.41
CA MET A 69 22.55 2.01 4.14
C MET A 69 22.48 1.67 5.62
N ALA A 70 23.65 1.57 6.25
CA ALA A 70 23.76 1.34 7.68
C ALA A 70 24.43 2.55 8.32
N LEU A 71 23.74 3.18 9.28
CA LEU A 71 24.24 4.25 10.11
C LEU A 71 24.68 3.68 11.46
N SER A 72 25.87 4.05 11.94
CA SER A 72 26.34 3.69 13.27
C SER A 72 26.93 4.90 13.98
N GLY A 73 26.67 5.02 15.28
CA GLY A 73 27.12 6.17 16.07
C GLY A 73 26.39 6.28 17.41
N SER A 74 25.72 7.40 17.65
CA SER A 74 24.90 7.63 18.83
C SER A 74 23.48 8.04 18.47
N TYR A 75 22.55 7.85 19.39
CA TYR A 75 21.19 8.36 19.28
C TYR A 75 20.75 9.02 20.59
N ALA A 76 19.87 10.01 20.48
CA ALA A 76 19.20 10.66 21.59
C ALA A 76 17.69 10.63 21.36
N VAL A 77 16.94 10.39 22.43
CA VAL A 77 15.47 10.37 22.43
C VAL A 77 14.99 11.58 23.21
N ASP A 78 14.11 12.39 22.63
CA ASP A 78 13.52 13.59 23.22
C ASP A 78 14.56 14.57 23.80
N GLY A 79 15.73 14.67 23.15
CA GLY A 79 16.85 15.50 23.60
C GLY A 79 17.55 15.01 24.87
N GLY A 80 17.32 13.75 25.26
CA GLY A 80 17.95 13.10 26.41
C GLY A 80 19.42 12.72 26.19
N GLU A 81 19.91 11.82 27.05
CA GLU A 81 21.30 11.34 27.01
C GLU A 81 21.59 10.57 25.72
N GLU A 82 22.75 10.84 25.11
CA GLU A 82 23.22 10.09 23.95
C GLU A 82 23.59 8.66 24.33
N ARG A 83 23.11 7.71 23.53
CA ARG A 83 23.36 6.28 23.69
C ARG A 83 23.97 5.70 22.42
N PRO A 84 24.78 4.63 22.52
CA PRO A 84 25.32 3.98 21.33
C PRO A 84 24.21 3.46 20.42
N TYR A 85 24.37 3.69 19.11
CA TYR A 85 23.50 3.21 18.05
C TYR A 85 24.29 2.38 17.04
N ALA A 86 23.74 1.22 16.68
CA ALA A 86 24.14 0.48 15.50
C ALA A 86 22.91 0.25 14.60
N ALA A 87 23.12 0.18 13.29
CA ALA A 87 22.05 -0.08 12.34
C ALA A 87 21.24 -1.34 12.74
N ARG A 88 19.91 -1.27 12.63
CA ARG A 88 18.98 -2.35 13.00
C ARG A 88 18.96 -2.72 14.47
N GLN A 89 19.59 -1.92 15.33
CA GLN A 89 19.46 -2.04 16.77
C GLN A 89 18.10 -1.46 17.21
N ALA A 90 17.41 -2.19 18.09
CA ALA A 90 16.23 -1.64 18.75
C ALA A 90 16.60 -0.41 19.60
N LEU A 91 15.84 0.67 19.43
CA LEU A 91 15.97 1.87 20.27
C LEU A 91 15.38 1.60 21.65
N ASP A 92 16.12 1.98 22.70
CA ASP A 92 15.70 1.78 24.09
C ASP A 92 14.89 2.99 24.57
N ALA A 93 13.57 2.97 24.37
CA ALA A 93 12.66 3.99 24.90
C ALA A 93 11.26 3.42 25.15
N LYS A 94 10.42 4.18 25.85
CA LYS A 94 8.98 3.87 25.94
C LYS A 94 8.41 3.90 24.52
N GLY A 95 7.76 2.82 24.08
CA GLY A 95 7.30 2.71 22.70
C GLY A 95 6.26 3.75 22.26
N ILE A 96 5.59 4.43 23.20
CA ILE A 96 4.55 5.45 22.94
C ILE A 96 4.95 6.76 23.62
N GLY A 97 4.72 7.88 22.93
CA GLY A 97 4.93 9.22 23.47
C GLY A 97 6.36 9.73 23.31
N VAL A 98 7.10 9.18 22.35
CA VAL A 98 8.44 9.66 21.96
C VAL A 98 8.26 10.76 20.92
N GLU A 99 8.55 12.00 21.27
CA GLU A 99 8.31 13.15 20.40
C GLU A 99 9.35 13.26 19.29
N ALA A 100 10.61 12.92 19.59
CA ALA A 100 11.71 13.01 18.64
C ALA A 100 12.82 11.99 18.91
N VAL A 101 13.49 11.57 17.84
CA VAL A 101 14.72 10.76 17.87
C VAL A 101 15.74 11.42 16.97
N THR A 102 16.95 11.64 17.48
CA THR A 102 18.09 12.10 16.68
C THR A 102 19.14 11.02 16.67
N VAL A 103 19.61 10.63 15.48
CA VAL A 103 20.72 9.70 15.30
C VAL A 103 21.87 10.43 14.64
N ARG A 104 23.08 10.31 15.18
CA ARG A 104 24.32 10.90 14.67
C ARG A 104 25.37 9.83 14.49
N GLY A 105 26.10 9.86 13.40
CA GLY A 105 27.12 8.85 13.16
C GLY A 105 27.71 8.89 11.77
N THR A 106 28.25 7.77 11.33
CA THR A 106 28.80 7.61 9.98
C THR A 106 28.14 6.45 9.24
N LEU A 107 28.13 6.55 7.93
CA LEU A 107 27.65 5.46 7.06
C LEU A 107 28.71 4.37 6.93
N GLU A 108 28.26 3.12 6.78
CA GLU A 108 29.14 1.98 6.49
C GLU A 108 29.78 2.05 5.10
N ASN A 109 29.09 2.65 4.13
CA ASN A 109 29.54 2.77 2.74
C ASN A 109 29.39 4.20 2.22
N ASP A 110 30.28 4.59 1.30
CA ASP A 110 30.17 5.87 0.58
C ASP A 110 28.91 5.86 -0.31
N VAL A 111 28.24 7.01 -0.41
CA VAL A 111 27.11 7.27 -1.29
C VAL A 111 27.54 8.29 -2.33
N ALA A 112 27.41 7.96 -3.61
CA ALA A 112 27.87 8.85 -4.68
C ALA A 112 26.99 10.11 -4.79
N ALA A 113 27.58 11.21 -5.25
CA ALA A 113 26.81 12.41 -5.56
C ALA A 113 25.80 12.12 -6.67
N GLY A 114 24.55 12.58 -6.48
CA GLY A 114 23.43 12.32 -7.39
C GLY A 114 22.76 10.95 -7.22
N GLU A 115 23.32 10.06 -6.41
CA GLU A 115 22.67 8.78 -6.08
C GLU A 115 21.40 9.05 -5.27
N LEU A 116 20.31 8.36 -5.59
CA LEU A 116 19.04 8.53 -4.88
C LEU A 116 19.09 7.77 -3.55
N VAL A 117 18.95 8.51 -2.45
CA VAL A 117 18.76 7.96 -1.11
C VAL A 117 17.27 7.90 -0.84
N ASN A 118 16.77 6.73 -0.48
CA ASN A 118 15.37 6.46 -0.20
C ASN A 118 15.18 6.04 1.25
N MET A 119 14.05 6.42 1.82
CA MET A 119 13.59 5.99 3.14
C MET A 119 12.07 5.93 3.18
N ARG A 120 11.53 5.06 4.02
CA ARG A 120 10.09 4.96 4.27
C ARG A 120 9.74 5.83 5.47
N LEU A 121 8.94 6.86 5.26
CA LEU A 121 8.35 7.72 6.28
C LEU A 121 6.89 7.34 6.50
N SER A 122 6.48 7.29 7.76
CA SER A 122 5.09 7.10 8.18
C SER A 122 4.78 8.14 9.24
N SER A 123 3.97 9.15 8.92
CA SER A 123 3.56 10.22 9.84
C SER A 123 4.74 10.87 10.61
N THR A 124 5.90 10.95 9.98
CA THR A 124 7.18 11.32 10.60
C THR A 124 7.80 12.45 9.80
N ALA A 125 8.15 13.54 10.48
CA ALA A 125 9.02 14.57 9.94
C ALA A 125 10.48 14.10 10.02
N CYS A 126 11.27 14.38 8.98
CA CYS A 126 12.64 13.93 8.85
C CYS A 126 13.53 15.06 8.37
N THR A 127 14.66 15.27 9.03
CA THR A 127 15.72 16.16 8.55
C THR A 127 17.03 15.41 8.54
N VAL A 128 17.71 15.41 7.40
CA VAL A 128 19.05 14.82 7.24
C VAL A 128 20.06 15.94 7.10
N ARG A 129 21.11 15.88 7.91
CA ARG A 129 22.27 16.76 7.83
C ARG A 129 23.52 15.95 7.57
N VAL A 130 24.43 16.49 6.77
CA VAL A 130 25.75 15.93 6.50
C VAL A 130 26.77 17.00 6.84
N ASN A 131 27.69 16.71 7.76
CA ASN A 131 28.67 17.65 8.31
C ASN A 131 28.04 18.98 8.77
N GLY A 132 26.83 18.91 9.36
CA GLY A 132 26.07 20.06 9.85
C GLY A 132 25.24 20.81 8.79
N GLU A 133 25.39 20.51 7.51
CA GLU A 133 24.59 21.11 6.44
C GLU A 133 23.32 20.28 6.18
N THR A 134 22.16 20.94 6.11
CA THR A 134 20.89 20.25 5.81
C THR A 134 20.83 19.89 4.33
N VAL A 135 20.82 18.59 4.04
CA VAL A 135 20.77 18.04 2.67
C VAL A 135 19.38 17.59 2.28
N PHE A 136 18.52 17.33 3.27
CA PHE A 136 17.12 16.95 3.08
C PHE A 136 16.28 17.35 4.29
N SER A 137 15.05 17.78 4.04
CA SER A 137 14.06 18.06 5.07
C SER A 137 12.66 17.76 4.56
N PHE A 138 11.87 17.12 5.39
CA PHE A 138 10.47 16.79 5.18
C PHE A 138 9.73 17.02 6.49
N ASP A 139 8.63 17.75 6.46
CA ASP A 139 7.85 18.15 7.64
C ASP A 139 6.79 17.13 8.06
N GLY A 140 6.68 16.02 7.33
CA GLY A 140 5.71 14.96 7.63
C GLY A 140 4.33 15.18 7.01
N ILE A 141 4.09 16.33 6.37
CA ILE A 141 2.83 16.68 5.72
C ILE A 141 3.15 17.13 4.28
N GLY A 142 3.10 16.19 3.34
CA GLY A 142 3.27 16.54 1.94
C GLY A 142 2.19 17.52 1.46
N ASP A 143 2.58 18.59 0.78
CA ASP A 143 1.67 19.49 0.05
C ASP A 143 0.95 18.78 -1.12
N SER A 144 1.39 17.58 -1.49
CA SER A 144 0.79 16.76 -2.53
C SER A 144 -0.35 15.93 -1.97
N GLU A 145 -1.51 16.02 -2.64
CA GLU A 145 -2.67 15.16 -2.45
C GLU A 145 -2.27 13.69 -2.21
N PRO A 146 -3.05 12.90 -1.44
CA PRO A 146 -2.72 11.54 -0.98
C PRO A 146 -2.41 10.48 -2.07
N ALA A 147 -2.28 10.88 -3.34
CA ALA A 147 -1.89 10.06 -4.48
C ALA A 147 -0.54 10.47 -5.13
N GLY A 148 0.19 11.46 -4.58
CA GLY A 148 1.46 11.94 -5.13
C GLY A 148 2.69 11.08 -4.76
N GLU A 149 2.57 10.19 -3.78
CA GLU A 149 3.66 9.30 -3.37
C GLU A 149 3.64 8.02 -4.22
N PRO A 150 4.72 7.70 -4.95
CA PRO A 150 4.71 6.56 -5.87
C PRO A 150 4.45 5.23 -5.14
N LEU A 151 4.79 5.14 -3.85
CA LEU A 151 4.66 3.95 -3.02
C LEU A 151 4.53 4.37 -1.54
N LEU A 152 3.31 4.41 -0.99
CA LEU A 152 2.97 4.33 0.45
C LEU A 152 4.09 4.74 1.43
N GLY A 153 4.45 6.03 1.48
CA GLY A 153 5.41 6.57 2.44
C GLY A 153 6.89 6.55 2.04
N TRP A 154 7.27 6.06 0.85
CA TRP A 154 8.65 6.17 0.38
C TRP A 154 8.96 7.57 -0.14
N ILE A 155 9.99 8.19 0.43
CA ILE A 155 10.54 9.46 -0.03
C ILE A 155 12.01 9.29 -0.38
N GLY A 156 12.49 10.08 -1.34
CA GLY A 156 13.90 10.06 -1.70
C GLY A 156 14.45 11.44 -2.01
N PHE A 157 15.76 11.59 -1.82
CA PHE A 157 16.52 12.78 -2.16
C PHE A 157 17.83 12.42 -2.85
N ARG A 158 18.33 13.32 -3.68
CA ARG A 158 19.60 13.13 -4.38
C ARG A 158 20.75 13.44 -3.41
N SER A 159 21.63 12.48 -3.18
CA SER A 159 22.78 12.64 -2.31
C SER A 159 23.73 13.74 -2.80
N PRO A 160 24.30 14.58 -1.92
CA PRO A 160 25.38 15.51 -2.28
C PRO A 160 26.73 14.80 -2.50
N GLY A 161 26.80 13.48 -2.21
CA GLY A 161 28.05 12.74 -2.07
C GLY A 161 28.42 12.65 -0.59
N ILE A 162 28.23 11.48 0.01
CA ILE A 162 28.46 11.25 1.44
C ILE A 162 29.54 10.19 1.58
N SER A 163 30.64 10.51 2.25
CA SER A 163 31.69 9.56 2.57
C SER A 163 31.45 8.90 3.93
N THR A 164 32.01 7.71 4.12
CA THR A 164 32.13 7.00 5.40
C THR A 164 32.81 7.80 6.52
N ARG A 165 33.45 8.93 6.20
CA ARG A 165 34.05 9.86 7.17
C ARG A 165 33.16 11.05 7.54
N ASP A 166 32.11 11.28 6.76
CA ASP A 166 31.21 12.40 7.00
C ASP A 166 30.29 12.09 8.17
N GLU A 167 30.06 13.09 9.00
CA GLU A 167 29.08 13.02 10.07
C GLU A 167 27.68 13.16 9.48
N VAL A 168 26.85 12.15 9.64
CA VAL A 168 25.45 12.15 9.23
C VAL A 168 24.57 12.25 10.47
N GLU A 169 23.69 13.23 10.48
CA GLU A 169 22.64 13.41 11.48
C GLU A 169 21.27 13.21 10.84
N ILE A 170 20.47 12.32 11.41
CA ILE A 170 19.07 12.10 11.03
C ILE A 170 18.22 12.48 12.24
N ALA A 171 17.49 13.58 12.12
CA ALA A 171 16.54 14.05 13.11
C ALA A 171 15.12 13.69 12.68
N LEU A 172 14.44 12.91 13.51
CA LEU A 172 13.08 12.43 13.31
C LEU A 172 12.17 13.02 14.38
N SER A 173 10.99 13.47 14.00
CA SER A 173 9.96 13.91 14.94
C SER A 173 8.57 13.53 14.47
N SER A 174 7.64 13.44 15.41
CA SER A 174 6.26 13.08 15.09
C SER A 174 5.57 14.20 14.33
N ALA A 175 4.96 13.88 13.19
CA ALA A 175 4.06 14.79 12.48
C ALA A 175 2.60 14.62 12.93
N ALA A 176 2.29 13.52 13.65
CA ALA A 176 0.96 13.22 14.18
C ALA A 176 0.89 13.37 15.70
N SER A 177 -0.34 13.47 16.23
CA SER A 177 -0.61 13.55 17.68
C SER A 177 -0.29 12.27 18.46
N TYR A 178 0.02 11.18 17.74
CA TYR A 178 0.47 9.91 18.30
C TYR A 178 1.82 9.61 17.70
N SER A 179 2.81 9.45 18.58
CA SER A 179 4.16 9.08 18.19
C SER A 179 4.50 7.70 18.71
N VAL A 180 4.97 6.85 17.80
CA VAL A 180 5.37 5.48 18.10
C VAL A 180 6.83 5.34 17.73
N LEU A 181 7.65 4.88 18.68
CA LEU A 181 9.08 4.65 18.48
C LEU A 181 9.36 3.74 17.26
N GLY A 182 8.43 2.81 17.00
CA GLY A 182 8.47 1.92 15.85
C GLY A 182 8.49 2.64 14.50
N ASP A 183 7.82 3.78 14.36
CA ASP A 183 7.81 4.54 13.10
C ASP A 183 9.21 5.08 12.80
N TYR A 184 9.92 5.60 13.81
CA TYR A 184 11.30 6.07 13.66
C TYR A 184 12.28 4.93 13.32
N VAL A 185 12.09 3.76 13.92
CA VAL A 185 12.90 2.57 13.60
C VAL A 185 12.68 2.15 12.14
N ILE A 186 11.45 2.20 11.63
CA ILE A 186 11.16 1.91 10.22
C ILE A 186 11.91 2.86 9.29
N VAL A 187 11.97 4.16 9.62
CA VAL A 187 12.75 5.13 8.82
C VAL A 187 14.22 4.72 8.77
N LEU A 188 14.83 4.45 9.93
CA LEU A 188 16.26 4.11 10.02
C LEU A 188 16.60 2.78 9.34
N ASP A 189 15.73 1.77 9.45
CA ASP A 189 15.94 0.44 8.87
C ASP A 189 15.65 0.38 7.36
N SER A 190 14.88 1.34 6.84
CA SER A 190 14.53 1.43 5.42
C SER A 190 15.49 2.26 4.57
N LEU A 191 16.51 2.88 5.19
CA LEU A 191 17.52 3.67 4.47
C LEU A 191 18.24 2.80 3.44
N CYS A 192 18.14 3.22 2.18
CA CYS A 192 18.82 2.55 1.09
C CYS A 192 19.09 3.52 -0.07
N THR A 193 20.11 3.21 -0.87
CA THR A 193 20.30 3.87 -2.16
C THR A 193 19.70 3.02 -3.27
N GLY A 194 19.23 3.65 -4.35
CA GLY A 194 18.73 2.95 -5.53
C GLY A 194 17.68 3.73 -6.31
N GLU A 195 17.51 3.40 -7.58
CA GLU A 195 16.46 4.02 -8.40
C GLU A 195 15.05 3.47 -8.03
N PRO A 196 13.98 4.26 -8.24
CA PRO A 196 12.62 3.90 -7.80
C PRO A 196 12.12 2.55 -8.35
N ASP A 197 12.46 2.21 -9.58
CA ASP A 197 12.04 0.96 -10.21
C ASP A 197 12.68 -0.26 -9.52
N ALA A 198 13.95 -0.15 -9.14
CA ALA A 198 14.65 -1.19 -8.39
C ALA A 198 14.11 -1.30 -6.96
N LEU A 199 13.77 -0.17 -6.34
CA LEU A 199 13.14 -0.12 -5.02
C LEU A 199 11.77 -0.82 -5.03
N PHE A 200 10.96 -0.58 -6.05
CA PHE A 200 9.67 -1.24 -6.22
C PHE A 200 9.83 -2.76 -6.33
N VAL A 201 10.72 -3.22 -7.19
CA VAL A 201 10.96 -4.67 -7.38
C VAL A 201 11.50 -5.30 -6.10
N ALA A 202 12.43 -4.64 -5.40
CA ALA A 202 12.95 -5.12 -4.12
C ALA A 202 11.85 -5.19 -3.04
N SER A 203 10.95 -4.21 -3.00
CA SER A 203 9.80 -4.19 -2.09
C SER A 203 8.82 -5.34 -2.39
N VAL A 204 8.50 -5.58 -3.66
CA VAL A 204 7.64 -6.69 -4.08
C VAL A 204 8.29 -8.05 -3.79
N ALA A 205 9.59 -8.20 -4.05
CA ALA A 205 10.31 -9.44 -3.80
C ALA A 205 10.36 -9.79 -2.31
N SER A 206 10.59 -8.81 -1.44
CA SER A 206 10.63 -9.01 0.02
C SER A 206 9.26 -9.37 0.61
N HIS A 207 8.17 -8.90 0.01
CA HIS A 207 6.80 -9.16 0.46
C HIS A 207 6.03 -10.12 -0.46
N LEU A 208 6.73 -10.90 -1.28
CA LEU A 208 6.15 -11.76 -2.30
C LEU A 208 5.06 -12.72 -1.78
N PRO A 209 5.20 -13.38 -0.61
CA PRO A 209 4.13 -14.23 -0.07
C PRO A 209 2.84 -13.47 0.25
N MET A 210 2.96 -12.21 0.68
CA MET A 210 1.82 -11.33 0.98
C MET A 210 1.20 -10.77 -0.30
N PHE A 211 2.03 -10.45 -1.29
CA PHE A 211 1.55 -10.05 -2.62
C PHE A 211 0.76 -11.18 -3.31
N VAL A 212 1.31 -12.41 -3.28
CA VAL A 212 0.64 -13.60 -3.82
C VAL A 212 -0.67 -13.90 -3.07
N SER A 213 -0.69 -13.75 -1.74
CA SER A 213 -1.91 -13.97 -0.97
C SER A 213 -2.99 -12.92 -1.29
N GLY A 214 -2.61 -11.65 -1.45
CA GLY A 214 -3.51 -10.58 -1.92
C GLY A 214 -4.13 -10.90 -3.29
N ILE A 215 -3.31 -11.35 -4.26
CA ILE A 215 -3.79 -11.78 -5.57
C ILE A 215 -4.77 -12.95 -5.46
N LEU A 216 -4.44 -13.99 -4.67
CA LEU A 216 -5.30 -15.15 -4.48
C LEU A 216 -6.65 -14.77 -3.85
N VAL A 217 -6.65 -13.86 -2.88
CA VAL A 217 -7.87 -13.34 -2.25
C VAL A 217 -8.70 -12.56 -3.26
N LEU A 218 -8.08 -11.73 -4.10
CA LEU A 218 -8.79 -11.03 -5.18
C LEU A 218 -9.41 -12.01 -6.19
N ILE A 219 -8.66 -13.01 -6.65
CA ILE A 219 -9.16 -14.04 -7.56
C ILE A 219 -10.34 -14.78 -6.93
N ALA A 220 -10.23 -15.18 -5.66
CA ALA A 220 -11.31 -15.83 -4.93
C ALA A 220 -12.55 -14.92 -4.83
N GLY A 221 -12.36 -13.63 -4.52
CA GLY A 221 -13.43 -12.63 -4.50
C GLY A 221 -14.12 -12.46 -5.85
N LEU A 222 -13.35 -12.45 -6.96
CA LEU A 222 -13.88 -12.38 -8.32
C LEU A 222 -14.68 -13.64 -8.69
N ILE A 223 -14.18 -14.83 -8.34
CA ILE A 223 -14.90 -16.10 -8.56
C ILE A 223 -16.21 -16.11 -7.77
N LEU A 224 -16.19 -15.70 -6.50
CA LEU A 224 -17.38 -15.59 -5.66
C LEU A 224 -18.37 -14.58 -6.22
N LEU A 225 -17.89 -13.44 -6.72
CA LEU A 225 -18.73 -12.43 -7.36
C LEU A 225 -19.40 -12.99 -8.61
N LEU A 226 -18.67 -13.76 -9.43
CA LEU A 226 -19.20 -14.37 -10.64
C LEU A 226 -20.27 -15.42 -10.32
N ILE A 227 -20.01 -16.31 -9.35
CA ILE A 227 -20.98 -17.33 -8.90
C ILE A 227 -22.24 -16.66 -8.33
N ALA A 228 -22.08 -15.66 -7.47
CA ALA A 228 -23.20 -14.92 -6.87
C ALA A 228 -23.98 -14.10 -7.91
N SER A 229 -23.31 -13.60 -8.96
CA SER A 229 -23.97 -12.89 -10.04
C SER A 229 -24.78 -13.81 -10.94
N VAL A 230 -24.26 -15.01 -11.25
CA VAL A 230 -24.97 -16.02 -12.04
C VAL A 230 -26.18 -16.55 -11.30
N GLY A 231 -26.04 -16.86 -10.00
CA GLY A 231 -27.19 -17.21 -9.18
C GLY A 231 -28.27 -16.13 -9.27
N TYR A 232 -27.87 -14.85 -9.12
CA TYR A 232 -28.82 -13.73 -9.01
C TYR A 232 -29.64 -13.58 -10.29
N LEU A 233 -29.03 -13.88 -11.43
CA LEU A 233 -29.71 -13.93 -12.73
C LEU A 233 -30.72 -15.08 -12.81
N ILE A 234 -30.40 -16.26 -12.26
CA ILE A 234 -31.24 -17.45 -12.23
C ILE A 234 -32.36 -17.35 -11.17
N GLY A 235 -32.22 -16.45 -10.19
CA GLY A 235 -33.27 -16.12 -9.21
C GLY A 235 -33.32 -17.06 -8.00
N VAL A 236 -32.16 -17.52 -7.52
CA VAL A 236 -32.07 -18.36 -6.33
C VAL A 236 -32.39 -17.51 -5.08
N PRO A 237 -33.11 -18.02 -4.07
CA PRO A 237 -33.42 -17.24 -2.87
C PRO A 237 -32.30 -17.38 -1.82
N LYS A 238 -31.24 -16.55 -1.89
CA LYS A 238 -30.27 -16.22 -0.78
C LYS A 238 -29.13 -15.25 -1.16
N GLU A 239 -29.28 -14.49 -2.24
CA GLU A 239 -28.12 -14.05 -3.04
C GLU A 239 -27.52 -12.70 -2.69
N THR A 240 -28.29 -11.87 -2.00
CA THR A 240 -27.77 -10.63 -1.42
C THR A 240 -26.66 -10.89 -0.40
N GLY A 241 -26.65 -12.05 0.26
CA GLY A 241 -25.56 -12.46 1.17
C GLY A 241 -24.27 -12.80 0.42
N GLY A 242 -24.36 -13.57 -0.67
CA GLY A 242 -23.21 -13.96 -1.49
C GLY A 242 -22.52 -12.78 -2.18
N LEU A 243 -23.31 -11.85 -2.73
CA LEU A 243 -22.77 -10.62 -3.32
C LEU A 243 -22.04 -9.75 -2.29
N ARG A 244 -22.61 -9.54 -1.10
CA ARG A 244 -21.96 -8.78 -0.02
C ARG A 244 -20.66 -9.44 0.44
N PHE A 245 -20.65 -10.76 0.55
CA PHE A 245 -19.45 -11.51 0.91
C PHE A 245 -18.36 -11.37 -0.16
N ALA A 246 -18.71 -11.46 -1.45
CA ALA A 246 -17.75 -11.26 -2.54
C ALA A 246 -17.12 -9.86 -2.52
N PHE A 247 -17.92 -8.80 -2.30
CA PHE A 247 -17.39 -7.44 -2.14
C PHE A 247 -16.49 -7.30 -0.91
N TYR A 248 -16.85 -7.92 0.22
CA TYR A 248 -16.01 -7.93 1.41
C TYR A 248 -14.66 -8.57 1.15
N VAL A 249 -14.63 -9.72 0.46
CA VAL A 249 -13.40 -10.43 0.08
C VAL A 249 -12.56 -9.58 -0.89
N LEU A 250 -13.18 -8.90 -1.85
CA LEU A 250 -12.47 -8.00 -2.77
C LEU A 250 -11.84 -6.80 -2.06
N ILE A 251 -12.58 -6.14 -1.15
CA ILE A 251 -12.06 -5.03 -0.34
C ILE A 251 -10.90 -5.52 0.54
N GLY A 252 -11.04 -6.70 1.16
CA GLY A 252 -9.96 -7.32 1.93
C GLY A 252 -8.73 -7.63 1.08
N GLY A 253 -8.91 -8.13 -0.13
CA GLY A 253 -7.83 -8.37 -1.09
C GLY A 253 -7.10 -7.08 -1.46
N VAL A 254 -7.82 -6.00 -1.76
CA VAL A 254 -7.24 -4.67 -2.02
C VAL A 254 -6.49 -4.15 -0.79
N TRP A 255 -7.05 -4.29 0.41
CA TRP A 255 -6.42 -3.84 1.65
C TRP A 255 -5.06 -4.51 1.92
N ILE A 256 -4.90 -5.79 1.56
CA ILE A 256 -3.62 -6.50 1.70
C ILE A 256 -2.50 -5.81 0.89
N PHE A 257 -2.81 -5.22 -0.28
CA PHE A 257 -1.83 -4.45 -1.05
C PHE A 257 -1.51 -3.09 -0.42
N PHE A 258 -2.44 -2.50 0.35
CA PHE A 258 -2.20 -1.25 1.08
C PHE A 258 -1.37 -1.44 2.35
N CYS A 259 -1.36 -2.65 2.92
CA CYS A 259 -0.53 -2.99 4.08
C CYS A 259 0.90 -3.43 3.73
N LEU A 260 1.25 -3.52 2.44
CA LEU A 260 2.62 -3.70 1.95
C LEU A 260 3.38 -2.37 2.09
#